data_AF-L0A1H6-F1
#
_entry.id   AF-L0A1H6-F1
#
_cell.length_a   1.000
_cell.length_b   1.000
_cell.length_c   1.000
_cell.angle_alpha   90.00
_cell.angle_beta   90.00
_cell.angle_gamma   90.00
#
_symmetry.space_group_name_H-M   'P 1'
#
loop_
_entity.id
_entity.type
_entity.pdbx_description
1 polymer ?
#
loop_
_entity_poly.entity_id
_entity_poly.type
_entity_poly.pdbx_seq_one_letter_code
_entity_poly.pdbx_strand_id
1 'polypeptide(L)'
;MESDAALHWAKQLSSEQHKQLDGLNARRCKVEVAWAPPDPLHDLPAGLVMEAMVDKHAVMKVRGTDVGAMFDYIYQGAVNLLNYVQEVSPEWHGALAPPGDKSA
;
A
#
# COMPACT_ATOMS: atom_id res chain seq x y z
N MET A 1 3.76 18.11 14.17
CA MET A 1 3.60 18.79 12.87
C MET A 1 3.68 17.69 11.83
N GLU A 2 2.54 17.30 11.28
CA GLU A 2 2.55 16.38 10.13
C GLU A 2 3.39 17.03 9.03
N SER A 3 4.31 16.27 8.44
CA SER A 3 5.09 16.77 7.31
C SER A 3 4.17 16.91 6.10
N ASP A 4 4.23 18.03 5.39
CA ASP A 4 3.55 18.22 4.10
C ASP A 4 3.81 17.06 3.13
N ALA A 5 4.98 16.42 3.23
CA ALA A 5 5.35 15.24 2.45
C ALA A 5 4.46 14.02 2.75
N ALA A 6 3.99 13.84 3.98
CA ALA A 6 3.05 12.79 4.35
C ALA A 6 1.65 13.10 3.82
N LEU A 7 1.19 14.36 3.92
CA LEU A 7 -0.15 14.76 3.45
C LEU A 7 -0.29 14.68 1.92
N HIS A 8 0.81 14.90 1.20
CA HIS A 8 0.83 14.93 -0.27
C HIS A 8 1.70 13.85 -0.89
N TRP A 9 1.94 12.75 -0.18
CA TRP A 9 2.80 11.65 -0.63
C TRP A 9 2.41 11.12 -2.01
N ALA A 10 1.12 10.94 -2.27
CA ALA A 10 0.63 10.38 -3.51
C ALA A 10 1.02 11.23 -4.74
N LYS A 11 1.13 12.56 -4.58
CA LYS A 11 1.57 13.47 -5.67
C LYS A 11 3.01 13.25 -6.11
N GLN A 12 3.81 12.54 -5.30
CA GLN A 12 5.21 12.22 -5.60
C GLN A 12 5.35 10.91 -6.39
N LEU A 13 4.26 10.16 -6.57
CA LEU A 13 4.27 8.92 -7.34
C LEU A 13 4.32 9.21 -8.85
N SER A 14 4.99 8.32 -9.58
CA SER A 14 4.93 8.31 -11.04
C SER A 14 3.52 7.94 -11.54
N SER A 15 3.24 8.19 -12.83
CA SER A 15 1.96 7.80 -13.43
C SER A 15 1.71 6.29 -13.37
N GLU A 16 2.76 5.46 -13.42
CA GLU A 16 2.64 4.01 -13.30
C GLU A 16 2.29 3.60 -11.87
N GLN A 17 2.98 4.19 -10.89
CA GLN A 17 2.70 3.95 -9.47
C GLN A 17 1.30 4.42 -9.05
N HIS A 18 0.77 5.47 -9.67
CA HIS A 18 -0.64 5.86 -9.49
C HIS A 18 -1.61 4.77 -9.95
N LYS A 19 -1.39 4.16 -11.13
CA LYS A 19 -2.22 3.03 -11.59
C LYS A 19 -2.13 1.83 -10.65
N GLN A 20 -0.93 1.56 -10.14
CA GLN A 20 -0.70 0.50 -9.17
C GLN A 20 -1.45 0.77 -7.85
N LEU A 21 -1.43 2.01 -7.36
CA LEU A 21 -2.17 2.44 -6.18
C LEU A 21 -3.68 2.30 -6.39
N ASP A 22 -4.21 2.71 -7.55
CA ASP A 22 -5.61 2.52 -7.91
C ASP A 22 -5.98 1.02 -7.93
N GLY A 23 -5.10 0.17 -8.46
CA GLY A 23 -5.26 -1.28 -8.46
C GLY A 23 -5.28 -1.90 -7.05
N LEU A 24 -4.42 -1.43 -6.14
CA LEU A 24 -4.45 -1.84 -4.73
C LEU A 24 -5.77 -1.43 -4.07
N ASN A 25 -6.18 -0.18 -4.25
CA ASN A 25 -7.42 0.36 -3.66
C ASN A 25 -8.66 -0.41 -4.16
N ALA A 26 -8.71 -0.73 -5.45
CA ALA A 26 -9.78 -1.55 -6.04
C ALA A 26 -9.85 -2.96 -5.42
N ARG A 27 -8.72 -3.47 -4.92
CA ARG A 27 -8.61 -4.77 -4.24
C ARG A 27 -8.67 -4.68 -2.71
N ARG A 28 -9.27 -3.62 -2.18
CA ARG A 28 -9.41 -3.35 -0.73
C ARG A 28 -8.07 -3.28 0.01
N CYS A 29 -7.00 -2.93 -0.68
CA CYS A 29 -5.72 -2.64 -0.08
C CYS A 29 -5.55 -1.11 0.00
N LYS A 30 -5.63 -0.56 1.22
CA LYS A 30 -5.47 0.88 1.45
C LYS A 30 -4.00 1.19 1.74
N VAL A 31 -3.43 2.18 1.08
CA VAL A 31 -2.08 2.69 1.36
C VAL A 31 -2.16 4.07 2.01
N GLU A 32 -1.51 4.22 3.16
CA GLU A 32 -1.41 5.47 3.89
C GLU A 32 0.06 5.81 4.17
N VAL A 33 0.37 7.09 4.35
CA VAL A 33 1.69 7.55 4.72
C VAL A 33 1.58 8.52 5.89
N ALA A 34 2.38 8.30 6.92
CA ALA A 34 2.51 9.18 8.06
C ALA A 34 3.98 9.56 8.27
N TRP A 35 4.23 10.67 8.94
CA TRP A 35 5.56 10.99 9.43
C TRP A 35 5.82 10.26 10.76
N ALA A 36 7.05 9.77 10.98
CA ALA A 36 7.48 9.16 12.23
C ALA A 36 8.79 9.76 12.78
N PRO A 37 8.88 9.98 14.11
CA PRO A 37 10.07 10.53 14.76
C PRO A 37 11.17 9.49 14.86
N PRO A 38 12.44 9.91 14.98
CA PRO A 38 13.54 8.97 15.18
C PRO A 38 13.16 7.99 16.28
N ASP A 39 13.36 6.70 16.01
CA ASP A 39 13.11 5.64 16.96
C ASP A 39 14.48 5.06 17.38
N PRO A 40 15.04 5.55 18.50
CA PRO A 40 16.36 5.16 18.96
C PRO A 40 16.40 3.73 19.51
N LEU A 41 15.25 3.10 19.79
CA LEU A 41 15.23 1.70 20.26
C LEU A 41 15.54 0.72 19.13
N HIS A 42 15.21 1.11 17.90
CA HIS A 42 15.40 0.29 16.69
C HIS A 42 16.42 0.89 15.73
N ASP A 43 17.19 1.90 16.16
CA ASP A 43 18.15 2.67 15.35
C ASP A 43 17.55 3.22 14.03
N LEU A 44 16.28 3.64 14.06
CA LEU A 44 15.59 4.16 12.89
C LEU A 44 15.59 5.70 12.86
N PRO A 45 16.07 6.35 11.78
CA PRO A 45 16.04 7.81 11.66
C PRO A 45 14.61 8.34 11.46
N ALA A 46 14.38 9.62 11.72
CA ALA A 46 13.14 10.31 11.33
C ALA A 46 12.82 10.06 9.86
N GLY A 47 11.55 9.89 9.52
CA GLY A 47 11.15 9.65 8.14
C GLY A 47 9.66 9.48 7.96
N LEU A 48 9.28 9.05 6.77
CA LEU A 48 7.94 8.62 6.45
C LEU A 48 7.78 7.13 6.80
N VAL A 49 6.60 6.76 7.25
CA VAL A 49 6.14 5.39 7.36
C VAL A 49 4.99 5.22 6.38
N MET A 50 5.18 4.34 5.41
CA MET A 50 4.13 3.96 4.46
C MET A 50 3.55 2.62 4.90
N GLU A 51 2.24 2.58 5.03
CA GLU A 51 1.49 1.43 5.51
C GLU A 51 0.53 0.96 4.41
N ALA A 52 0.60 -0.32 4.05
CA ALA A 52 -0.43 -0.98 3.25
C ALA A 52 -1.25 -1.90 4.13
N MET A 53 -2.56 -1.66 4.14
CA MET A 53 -3.55 -2.44 4.87
C MET A 53 -4.32 -3.29 3.87
N VAL A 54 -4.03 -4.59 3.83
CA VAL A 54 -4.71 -5.58 2.98
C VAL A 54 -5.93 -6.10 3.74
N ASP A 55 -7.06 -5.40 3.61
CA ASP A 55 -8.30 -5.63 4.37
C ASP A 55 -8.01 -6.09 5.82
N LYS A 56 -8.75 -7.06 6.36
CA LYS A 56 -8.56 -7.63 7.70
C LYS A 56 -7.43 -8.66 7.79
N HIS A 57 -6.60 -8.81 6.76
CA HIS A 57 -5.65 -9.93 6.67
C HIS A 57 -4.24 -9.54 7.09
N ALA A 58 -3.75 -8.37 6.67
CA ALA A 58 -2.37 -7.98 6.93
C ALA A 58 -2.16 -6.47 6.91
N VAL A 59 -1.15 -6.04 7.66
CA VAL A 59 -0.61 -4.69 7.60
C VAL A 59 0.88 -4.79 7.31
N MET A 60 1.32 -4.14 6.25
CA MET A 60 2.72 -3.99 5.89
C MET A 60 3.16 -2.57 6.14
N LYS A 61 4.36 -2.39 6.70
CA LYS A 61 4.93 -1.08 6.96
C LYS A 61 6.35 -1.01 6.42
N VAL A 62 6.68 0.10 5.78
CA VAL A 62 8.05 0.44 5.41
C VAL A 62 8.35 1.85 5.91
N ARG A 63 9.58 2.06 6.34
CA ARG A 63 10.05 3.37 6.80
C ARG A 63 11.19 3.86 5.91
N GLY A 64 11.15 5.13 5.53
CA GLY A 64 12.16 5.72 4.66
C GLY A 64 11.88 7.19 4.35
N THR A 65 12.58 7.73 3.36
CA THR A 65 12.45 9.12 2.91
C THR A 65 12.11 9.22 1.42
N ASP A 66 12.36 8.17 0.65
CA ASP A 66 12.03 8.08 -0.77
C ASP A 66 10.67 7.42 -0.96
N VAL A 67 9.66 8.25 -1.25
CA VAL A 67 8.27 7.79 -1.42
C VAL A 67 8.14 6.79 -2.58
N GLY A 68 8.89 6.98 -3.67
CA GLY A 68 8.80 6.09 -4.84
C GLY A 68 9.33 4.71 -4.53
N ALA A 69 10.54 4.64 -3.96
CA ALA A 69 11.15 3.36 -3.57
C ALA A 69 10.35 2.64 -2.47
N MET A 70 9.82 3.39 -1.50
CA MET A 70 8.93 2.85 -0.47
C MET A 70 7.65 2.27 -1.07
N PHE A 71 7.05 2.97 -2.03
CA PHE A 71 5.85 2.52 -2.71
C PHE A 71 6.09 1.23 -3.51
N ASP A 72 7.17 1.15 -4.27
CA ASP A 72 7.50 -0.05 -5.04
C ASP A 72 7.63 -1.28 -4.13
N TYR A 73 8.30 -1.13 -2.98
CA TYR A 73 8.43 -2.19 -1.98
C TYR A 73 7.07 -2.62 -1.41
N ILE A 74 6.25 -1.64 -1.01
CA ILE A 74 4.91 -1.89 -0.45
C ILE A 74 4.00 -2.54 -1.49
N TYR A 75 4.03 -2.09 -2.74
CA TYR A 75 3.22 -2.64 -3.83
C TYR A 75 3.52 -4.11 -4.06
N GLN A 76 4.80 -4.48 -4.20
CA GLN A 76 5.20 -5.88 -4.39
C GLN A 76 4.74 -6.76 -3.22
N GLY A 77 4.94 -6.29 -1.98
CA GLY A 77 4.49 -7.00 -0.80
C GLY A 77 2.97 -7.17 -0.73
N ALA A 78 2.23 -6.09 -0.99
CA ALA A 78 0.77 -6.10 -0.98
C ALA A 78 0.19 -7.01 -2.06
N VAL A 79 0.75 -7.01 -3.27
CA VAL A 79 0.33 -7.92 -4.36
C VAL A 79 0.54 -9.38 -3.95
N ASN A 80 1.70 -9.71 -3.37
CA ASN A 80 1.97 -11.08 -2.92
C ASN A 80 0.98 -11.52 -1.83
N LEU A 81 0.68 -10.65 -0.86
CA LEU A 81 -0.31 -10.94 0.18
C LEU A 81 -1.73 -11.06 -0.38
N LEU A 82 -2.13 -10.17 -1.28
CA LEU A 82 -3.44 -10.23 -1.94
C LEU A 82 -3.61 -11.54 -2.71
N ASN A 83 -2.57 -11.99 -3.43
CA ASN A 83 -2.61 -13.25 -4.16
C ASN A 83 -2.69 -14.44 -3.21
N TYR A 84 -1.89 -14.43 -2.14
CA TYR A 84 -1.97 -15.47 -1.11
C TYR A 84 -3.37 -15.54 -0.47
N VAL A 85 -3.93 -14.40 -0.04
CA VAL A 85 -5.29 -14.33 0.53
C VAL A 85 -6.32 -14.88 -0.46
N GLN A 86 -6.19 -14.58 -1.75
CA GLN A 86 -7.07 -15.13 -2.79
C GLN A 86 -7.05 -16.65 -2.87
N GLU A 87 -5.88 -17.25 -2.67
CA GLU A 87 -5.71 -18.68 -2.74
C GLU A 87 -6.24 -19.39 -1.49
N VAL A 88 -6.08 -18.77 -0.30
CA VAL A 88 -6.35 -19.45 0.98
C VAL A 88 -7.66 -19.07 1.67
N SER A 89 -8.32 -17.98 1.25
CA SER A 89 -9.54 -17.45 1.87
C SER A 89 -10.70 -17.49 0.86
N PRO A 90 -11.50 -18.57 0.84
CA PRO A 90 -12.62 -18.72 -0.11
C PRO A 90 -13.72 -17.67 0.07
N GLU A 91 -13.82 -17.06 1.24
CA GLU A 91 -14.70 -15.93 1.56
C GLU A 91 -14.19 -14.58 1.03
N TRP A 92 -12.94 -14.51 0.54
CA TRP A 92 -12.36 -13.28 0.04
C TRP A 92 -12.70 -13.05 -1.43
N HIS A 93 -13.61 -12.10 -1.67
CA HIS A 93 -13.95 -11.61 -3.01
C HIS A 93 -13.15 -10.34 -3.31
N GLY A 94 -11.84 -10.52 -3.49
CA GLY A 94 -10.79 -9.51 -3.54
C GLY A 94 -10.88 -8.38 -4.56
N ALA A 95 -11.96 -8.34 -5.35
CA ALA A 95 -12.48 -7.19 -6.08
C ALA A 95 -13.83 -7.68 -6.64
N LEU A 96 -14.84 -6.82 -6.72
CA LEU A 96 -15.89 -7.08 -7.69
C LEU A 96 -15.18 -7.18 -9.04
N ALA A 97 -15.39 -8.27 -9.79
CA ALA A 97 -14.98 -8.33 -11.18
C ALA A 97 -15.38 -7.00 -11.86
N PRO A 98 -14.54 -6.43 -12.74
CA PRO A 98 -14.96 -5.24 -13.47
C PRO A 98 -16.35 -5.49 -14.08
N PRO A 99 -17.26 -4.50 -14.07
CA PRO A 99 -18.59 -4.69 -14.62
C PRO A 99 -18.48 -4.91 -16.13
N GLY A 100 -18.34 -6.17 -16.54
CA GLY A 100 -18.12 -6.51 -17.94
C GLY A 100 -17.27 -7.76 -18.15
N ASP A 101 -17.75 -8.91 -17.66
CA ASP A 101 -17.69 -10.10 -18.51
C ASP A 101 -18.91 -10.98 -18.23
N LYS A 102 -20.03 -10.58 -18.82
CA LYS A 102 -21.12 -11.51 -19.15
C LYS A 102 -20.90 -11.90 -20.60
N SER A 103 -20.01 -12.85 -20.83
CA SER A 103 -19.87 -13.50 -22.13
C SER A 103 -20.16 -14.98 -21.97
N ALA A 104 -21.41 -15.31 -22.35
CA ALA A 104 -22.00 -16.61 -22.68
C ALA A 104 -22.10 -17.68 -21.59
#